data_AF-S8DNQ6-F1
#
_entry.id   AF-S8DNQ6-F1
#
_cell.length_a   1.000
_cell.length_b   1.000
_cell.length_c   1.000
_cell.angle_alpha   90.00
_cell.angle_beta   90.00
_cell.angle_gamma   90.00
#
_symmetry.space_group_name_H-M   'P 1'
#
loop_
_entity.id
_entity.type
_entity.pdbx_description
1 polymer ?
#
loop_
_entity_poly.entity_id
_entity_poly.type
_entity_poly.pdbx_seq_one_letter_code
_entity_poly.pdbx_strand_id
1 'polypeptide(L)' 'VGPRFCLNPIKILSGSFGGQPLYENPFYVSPNQIRALQKRKKAGKYVTKVKSKTRRKMHEMENPPQADEFSGMWK' A
#
# COMPACT_ATOMS: atom_id res chain seq x y z
N VAL A 1 29.02 21.35 -24.64
CA VAL A 1 28.56 20.13 -23.94
C VAL A 1 27.04 20.17 -23.88
N GLY A 2 26.35 19.18 -24.46
CA GLY A 2 24.88 19.17 -24.63
C GLY A 2 24.14 18.39 -23.53
N PRO A 3 22.79 18.46 -23.51
CA PRO A 3 21.98 17.75 -22.53
C PRO A 3 22.06 16.23 -22.73
N ARG A 4 21.95 15.48 -21.63
CA ARG A 4 21.88 14.01 -21.63
C ARG A 4 20.47 13.59 -21.23
N PHE A 5 19.90 12.65 -21.98
CA PHE A 5 18.55 12.15 -21.73
C PHE A 5 18.53 10.63 -21.62
N CYS A 6 17.58 10.11 -20.85
CA CYS A 6 17.24 8.68 -20.80
C CYS A 6 15.83 8.54 -21.35
N LEU A 7 15.68 7.83 -22.47
CA LEU A 7 14.39 7.61 -23.13
C LEU A 7 13.97 6.16 -22.96
N ASN A 8 12.68 5.94 -22.68
CA ASN A 8 12.07 4.61 -22.60
C ASN A 8 10.83 4.56 -23.50
N PRO A 9 10.85 3.76 -24.58
CA PRO A 9 9.71 3.68 -25.50
C PRO A 9 8.50 3.04 -24.83
N ILE A 10 7.33 3.62 -25.07
CA ILE A 10 6.05 3.19 -24.50
C ILE A 10 5.27 2.34 -25.51
N LYS A 11 4.93 2.94 -26.66
CA LYS A 11 4.04 2.36 -27.68
C LYS A 11 4.35 2.94 -29.05
N ILE A 12 4.19 2.13 -30.10
CA ILE A 12 4.27 2.55 -31.50
C ILE A 12 2.86 2.42 -32.11
N LEU A 13 2.39 3.48 -32.74
CA LEU A 13 1.06 3.55 -33.35
C LEU A 13 1.17 3.44 -34.87
N SER A 14 0.16 2.85 -35.51
CA SER A 14 0.15 2.61 -36.95
C SER A 14 -0.05 3.88 -37.81
N GLY A 15 -0.52 4.97 -37.23
CA GLY A 15 -0.84 6.22 -37.93
C GLY A 15 -0.25 7.47 -37.26
N SER A 16 -0.51 8.61 -37.88
CA SER A 16 -0.09 9.91 -37.34
C SER A 16 -0.88 10.24 -36.07
N PHE A 17 -0.20 10.19 -34.92
CA PHE A 17 -0.76 10.46 -33.59
C PHE A 17 -1.99 9.61 -33.19
N GLY A 18 -2.23 8.49 -33.89
CA GLY A 18 -3.39 7.63 -33.70
C GLY A 18 -3.27 6.31 -34.45
N GLY A 19 -4.34 5.50 -34.41
CA GLY A 19 -4.37 4.17 -35.02
C GLY A 19 -4.08 3.05 -34.02
N GLN A 20 -4.00 1.82 -34.52
CA GLN A 20 -3.82 0.64 -33.69
C GLN A 20 -2.38 0.56 -33.16
N PRO A 21 -2.18 0.11 -31.91
CA PRO A 21 -0.84 -0.14 -31.39
C PRO A 21 -0.18 -1.30 -32.14
N LEU A 22 0.92 -1.04 -32.82
CA LEU A 22 1.73 -2.08 -33.47
C LEU A 22 2.69 -2.75 -32.48
N TYR A 23 3.12 -2.00 -31.47
CA TYR A 23 4.02 -2.48 -30.45
C TYR A 23 3.71 -1.81 -29.11
N GLU A 24 3.74 -2.61 -28.04
CA GLU A 24 3.66 -2.18 -26.65
C GLU A 24 4.84 -2.78 -25.89
N ASN A 25 5.55 -1.93 -25.13
CA ASN A 25 6.67 -2.40 -24.33
C ASN A 25 6.17 -3.11 -23.05
N PRO A 26 6.38 -4.42 -22.88
CA PRO A 26 5.90 -5.15 -21.70
C PRO A 26 6.62 -4.75 -20.41
N PHE A 27 7.81 -4.16 -20.52
CA PHE A 27 8.62 -3.74 -19.38
C PHE A 27 8.34 -2.30 -18.94
N TYR A 28 7.60 -1.52 -19.74
CA TYR A 28 7.26 -0.16 -19.38
C TYR A 28 6.15 -0.14 -18.33
N VAL A 29 6.47 0.40 -17.15
CA VAL A 29 5.48 0.68 -16.11
C VAL A 29 5.33 2.18 -15.96
N SER A 30 4.11 2.67 -16.08
CA SER A 30 3.87 4.11 -15.95
C SER A 30 4.17 4.60 -14.52
N PRO A 31 4.77 5.79 -14.35
CA PRO A 31 5.00 6.36 -13.01
C PRO A 31 3.71 6.51 -12.19
N ASN A 32 2.58 6.76 -12.86
CA ASN A 32 1.26 6.82 -12.25
C ASN A 32 0.85 5.48 -11.63
N GLN A 33 1.12 4.37 -12.32
CA GLN A 33 0.84 3.03 -11.81
C GLN A 33 1.70 2.70 -10.59
N ILE A 34 2.98 3.09 -10.60
CA ILE A 34 3.87 2.93 -9.43
C ILE A 34 3.32 3.73 -8.23
N ARG A 35 2.92 5.00 -8.44
CA ARG A 35 2.32 5.84 -7.40
C ARG A 35 1.01 5.24 -6.86
N ALA A 36 0.13 4.75 -7.74
CA ALA A 36 -1.12 4.12 -7.36
C ALA A 36 -0.87 2.85 -6.53
N LEU A 37 0.09 2.02 -6.92
CA LEU A 37 0.50 0.81 -6.19
C LEU A 37 1.04 1.17 -4.79
N GLN A 38 1.89 2.20 -4.69
CA GLN A 38 2.37 2.69 -3.40
C GLN A 38 1.24 3.19 -2.50
N LYS A 39 0.26 3.92 -3.06
CA LYS A 39 -0.92 4.40 -2.33
C LYS A 39 -1.76 3.22 -1.83
N ARG A 40 -2.02 2.21 -2.67
CA ARG A 40 -2.75 0.98 -2.31
C ARG A 40 -2.05 0.22 -1.17
N LYS A 41 -0.72 0.05 -1.26
CA LYS A 41 0.06 -0.57 -0.17
C LYS A 41 -0.09 0.19 1.15
N LYS A 42 -0.10 1.53 1.12
CA LYS A 42 -0.28 2.36 2.31
C LYS A 42 -1.72 2.35 2.86
N ALA A 43 -2.73 2.20 2.01
CA ALA A 43 -4.14 2.22 2.42
C ALA A 43 -4.51 1.12 3.44
N GLY A 44 -3.87 -0.05 3.36
CA GLY A 44 -4.11 -1.16 4.31
C GLY A 44 -3.68 -0.88 5.75
N LYS A 45 -2.85 0.14 5.99
CA LYS A 45 -2.34 0.46 7.35
C LYS A 45 -3.44 0.86 8.32
N TYR A 46 -4.45 1.58 7.87
CA TYR A 46 -5.55 1.99 8.74
C TYR A 46 -6.44 0.80 9.12
N VAL A 47 -6.83 0.00 8.13
CA VAL A 47 -7.66 -1.20 8.35
C VAL A 47 -6.97 -2.19 9.30
N THR A 48 -5.67 -2.44 9.09
CA THR A 48 -4.88 -3.31 9.98
C THR A 48 -4.79 -2.76 11.40
N LYS A 49 -4.62 -1.44 11.58
CA LYS A 49 -4.64 -0.79 12.89
C LYS A 49 -5.98 -0.98 13.59
N VAL A 50 -7.09 -0.78 12.89
CA VAL A 50 -8.44 -0.95 13.46
C VAL A 50 -8.67 -2.41 13.85
N LYS A 51 -8.37 -3.37 12.97
CA LYS A 51 -8.48 -4.81 13.27
C LYS A 51 -7.66 -5.21 14.50
N SER A 52 -6.43 -4.69 14.61
CA SER A 52 -5.56 -4.95 15.77
C SER A 52 -6.17 -4.42 17.08
N LYS A 53 -6.73 -3.19 17.06
CA LYS A 53 -7.42 -2.62 18.23
C LYS A 53 -8.64 -3.45 18.64
N THR A 54 -9.47 -3.85 17.68
CA THR A 54 -10.65 -4.69 17.96
C THR A 54 -10.25 -6.04 18.54
N ARG A 55 -9.23 -6.70 17.96
CA ARG A 55 -8.68 -7.95 18.49
C ARG A 55 -8.19 -7.81 19.93
N ARG A 56 -7.46 -6.73 20.25
CA ARG A 56 -6.98 -6.48 21.61
C ARG A 56 -8.14 -6.35 22.61
N LYS A 57 -9.18 -5.58 22.25
CA LYS A 57 -10.38 -5.43 23.08
C LYS A 57 -11.11 -6.75 23.32
N MET A 58 -11.25 -7.58 22.28
CA MET A 58 -11.86 -8.91 22.42
C MET A 58 -11.03 -9.79 23.37
N HIS A 59 -9.70 -9.80 23.24
CA HIS A 59 -8.83 -10.54 24.15
C HIS A 59 -8.92 -10.03 25.60
N GLU A 60 -8.95 -8.71 25.82
CA GLU A 60 -9.14 -8.11 27.15
C GLU A 60 -10.49 -8.53 27.78
N MET A 61 -11.53 -8.74 26.96
CA MET A 61 -12.86 -9.16 27.42
C MET A 61 -12.93 -10.67 27.68
N GLU A 62 -12.32 -11.48 26.81
CA GLU A 62 -12.29 -12.95 26.94
C GLU A 62 -11.37 -13.42 28.08
N ASN A 63 -10.32 -12.65 28.37
CA ASN A 63 -9.31 -12.99 29.36
C ASN A 63 -9.27 -11.89 30.44
N PRO A 64 -10.30 -11.83 31.32
CA PRO A 64 -10.31 -10.87 32.41
C PRO A 64 -9.07 -11.11 33.28
N PRO A 65 -8.34 -10.06 33.68
CA PRO A 65 -7.19 -10.22 34.55
C PRO A 65 -7.63 -10.86 35.86
N GLN A 66 -6.84 -11.83 36.34
CA GLN A 66 -7.04 -12.40 37.67
C GLN A 66 -6.99 -11.26 38.70
N ALA A 67 -7.90 -11.29 39.66
CA ALA A 67 -7.93 -10.31 40.72
C ALA A 67 -6.62 -10.39 41.51
N ASP A 68 -5.94 -9.26 41.66
CA ASP A 68 -4.71 -9.18 42.44
C ASP A 68 -5.04 -9.29 43.92
N GLU A 69 -4.58 -10.38 44.54
CA GLU A 69 -4.77 -10.71 45.96
C GLU A 69 -4.24 -9.61 46.89
N PHE A 70 -3.30 -8.78 46.42
CA PHE A 70 -2.68 -7.71 47.20
C PHE A 70 -3.24 -6.31 46.91
N SER A 71 -4.25 -6.18 46.03
CA SER A 71 -4.79 -4.89 45.58
C SER A 71 -5.37 -3.99 46.69
N GLY A 72 -5.57 -4.54 47.90
CA GLY A 72 -6.00 -3.82 49.09
C GLY A 72 -5.03 -3.88 50.28
N MET A 73 -3.83 -4.45 50.13
CA MET A 73 -2.93 -4.72 51.27
C MET A 73 -2.29 -3.46 51.87
N TRP A 74 -2.28 -2.34 51.13
CA TRP A 74 -1.65 -1.09 51.56
C TRP A 74 -2.62 0.10 51.52
N LYS A 75 -3.91 -0.14 51.81
CA LYS A 75 -4.90 0.92 52.09
C LYS A 75 -5.15 1.04 53.58
#